data_AF-A0AAN4TIY3-F1
#
_entry.id   AF-A0AAN4TIY3-F1
#
_cell.length_a   1.000
_cell.length_b   1.000
_cell.length_c   1.000
_cell.angle_alpha   90.00
_cell.angle_beta   90.00
_cell.angle_gamma   90.00
#
_symmetry.space_group_name_H-M   'P 1'
#
loop_
_entity.id
_entity.type
_entity.pdbx_description
1 polymer ?
#
loop_
_entity_poly.entity_id
_entity_poly.type
_entity_poly.pdbx_seq_one_letter_code
_entity_poly.pdbx_strand_id
1 'polypeptide(L)'
;MSYSTDFFAEADRFDLILVADVLYDRANLPLLDQFLSRGREALVADSRVRDFKHAAYQRVTILHAHTLPDLAEPHEFRDVSVYHAAR
;
A
#
# COMPACT_ATOMS: atom_id res chain seq x y z
N MET A 1 5.22 14.89 17.56
CA MET A 1 5.14 13.69 16.70
C MET A 1 6.51 13.02 16.71
N SER A 2 6.58 11.72 17.01
CA SER A 2 7.83 10.93 16.95
C SER A 2 7.76 10.07 15.71
N TYR A 3 8.81 10.13 14.88
CA TYR A 3 8.96 9.26 13.72
C TYR A 3 9.59 7.93 14.12
N SER A 4 9.30 6.88 13.38
CA SER A 4 10.10 5.66 13.44
C SER A 4 11.39 5.86 12.64
N THR A 5 12.52 5.42 13.18
CA THR A 5 13.81 5.46 12.48
C THR A 5 14.00 4.27 11.54
N ASP A 6 13.32 3.16 11.83
CA ASP A 6 13.33 1.93 11.02
C ASP A 6 12.00 1.21 11.20
N PHE A 7 11.24 1.10 10.11
CA PHE A 7 9.97 0.40 10.09
C PHE A 7 10.12 -1.05 10.59
N PHE A 8 11.20 -1.73 10.23
CA PHE A 8 11.38 -3.14 10.56
C PHE A 8 11.75 -3.38 12.03
N ALA A 9 12.23 -2.36 12.73
CA ALA A 9 12.54 -2.40 14.16
C ALA A 9 11.32 -2.19 15.06
N GLU A 10 10.19 -1.74 14.50
CA GLU A 10 8.93 -1.58 15.23
C GLU A 10 8.24 -2.94 15.40
N ALA A 11 7.64 -3.17 16.56
CA ALA A 11 6.97 -4.43 16.89
C ALA A 11 5.46 -4.38 16.61
N ASP A 12 4.74 -3.44 17.22
CA ASP A 12 3.29 -3.30 17.07
C ASP A 12 2.85 -1.89 17.47
N ARG A 13 3.39 -0.90 16.77
CA ARG A 13 3.30 0.52 17.16
C ARG A 13 2.12 1.24 16.53
N PHE A 14 1.61 0.76 15.40
CA PHE A 14 0.71 1.55 14.55
C PHE A 14 -0.72 1.00 14.58
N ASP A 15 -1.70 1.88 14.76
CA ASP A 15 -3.10 1.49 14.57
C ASP A 15 -3.40 1.31 13.08
N LEU A 16 -2.86 2.19 12.22
CA LEU A 16 -3.06 2.16 10.78
C LEU A 16 -1.76 2.46 10.03
N ILE A 17 -1.44 1.61 9.07
CA ILE A 17 -0.35 1.82 8.11
C ILE A 17 -0.95 2.22 6.76
N LEU A 18 -0.52 3.36 6.23
CA LEU A 18 -0.85 3.81 4.87
C LEU A 18 0.35 3.53 3.96
N VAL A 19 0.11 2.81 2.88
CA VAL A 19 1.13 2.39 1.92
C VAL A 19 0.69 2.87 0.54
N ALA A 20 1.54 3.66 -0.12
CA ALA A 20 1.27 4.17 -1.46
C ALA A 20 2.49 3.95 -2.34
N ASP A 21 2.28 3.47 -3.57
CA ASP A 21 3.32 3.29 -4.59
C ASP A 21 4.53 2.46 -4.08
N VAL A 22 4.25 1.39 -3.35
CA VAL A 22 5.27 0.44 -2.84
C VAL A 22 5.27 -0.84 -3.66
N LEU A 23 4.12 -1.26 -4.18
CA LEU A 23 3.99 -2.50 -4.93
C LEU A 23 4.21 -2.28 -6.43
N TYR A 24 4.83 -1.18 -6.85
CA TYR A 24 5.23 -0.95 -8.24
C TYR A 24 6.13 -2.08 -8.77
N ASP A 25 6.86 -2.75 -7.88
CA ASP A 25 7.58 -4.00 -8.11
C ASP A 25 6.89 -5.15 -7.37
N ARG A 26 6.57 -6.25 -8.09
CA ARG A 26 5.98 -7.44 -7.50
C ARG A 26 6.90 -8.12 -6.48
N ALA A 27 8.22 -7.88 -6.54
CA ALA A 27 9.16 -8.34 -5.52
C ALA A 27 8.86 -7.76 -4.12
N ASN A 28 8.09 -6.67 -4.03
CA ASN A 28 7.71 -6.05 -2.76
C ASN A 28 6.46 -6.66 -2.12
N LEU A 29 5.80 -7.64 -2.76
CA LEU A 29 4.63 -8.33 -2.18
C LEU A 29 4.85 -8.91 -0.77
N PRO A 30 6.04 -9.44 -0.40
CA PRO A 30 6.30 -9.88 0.97
C PRO A 30 6.19 -8.78 2.04
N LEU A 31 6.19 -7.49 1.67
CA LEU A 31 5.95 -6.39 2.61
C LEU A 31 4.52 -6.38 3.16
N LEU A 32 3.55 -6.98 2.46
CA LEU A 32 2.16 -7.06 2.89
C LEU A 32 2.01 -7.70 4.27
N ASP A 33 2.75 -8.78 4.52
CA ASP A 33 2.82 -9.45 5.82
C ASP A 33 3.54 -8.59 6.87
N GLN A 34 4.56 -7.85 6.46
CA GLN A 34 5.34 -6.98 7.35
C GLN A 34 4.53 -5.78 7.85
N PHE A 35 3.57 -5.29 7.06
CA PHE A 35 2.62 -4.26 7.50
C PHE A 35 1.72 -4.81 8.60
N LEU A 36 1.11 -5.98 8.40
CA LEU A 36 0.20 -6.57 9.38
C LEU A 36 0.92 -7.07 10.64
N SER A 37 2.22 -7.36 10.56
CA SER A 37 3.00 -7.70 11.74
C SER A 37 3.30 -6.50 12.65
N ARG A 38 3.08 -5.25 12.20
CA ARG A 38 3.44 -4.01 12.91
C ARG A 38 2.31 -3.00 13.08
N GLY A 39 1.23 -3.21 12.34
CA GLY A 39 0.03 -2.41 12.34
C GLY A 39 -1.21 -3.24 12.66
N ARG A 40 -2.25 -2.64 13.24
CA ARG A 40 -3.57 -3.28 13.37
C ARG A 40 -4.30 -3.33 12.03
N GLU A 41 -4.15 -2.27 11.25
CA GLU A 41 -4.74 -2.14 9.92
C GLU A 41 -3.71 -1.68 8.90
N ALA A 42 -3.93 -2.04 7.64
CA ALA A 42 -3.14 -1.56 6.51
C ALA A 42 -4.06 -1.16 5.35
N LEU A 43 -3.81 0.03 4.80
CA LEU A 43 -4.39 0.48 3.53
C LEU A 43 -3.27 0.60 2.50
N VAL A 44 -3.36 -0.19 1.44
CA VAL A 44 -2.38 -0.23 0.35
C VAL A 44 -3.02 0.34 -0.91
N ALA A 45 -2.44 1.41 -1.45
CA ALA A 45 -2.86 2.06 -2.68
C ALA A 45 -1.76 1.92 -3.74
N ASP A 46 -2.05 1.20 -4.82
CA ASP A 46 -1.06 0.97 -5.90
C ASP A 46 -1.73 0.96 -7.28
N SER A 47 -1.06 1.56 -8.26
CA SER A 47 -1.56 1.67 -9.63
C SER A 47 -0.95 0.65 -10.60
N ARG A 48 0.20 0.05 -10.27
CA ARG A 48 0.89 -0.89 -11.18
C ARG A 48 0.53 -2.34 -10.88
N VAL A 49 0.54 -2.73 -9.60
CA VAL A 49 0.15 -4.08 -9.20
C VAL A 49 -1.30 -4.07 -8.71
N ARG A 50 -2.21 -4.37 -9.65
CA ARG A 50 -3.67 -4.23 -9.47
C ARG A 50 -4.40 -5.52 -9.11
N ASP A 51 -3.71 -6.65 -9.10
CA ASP A 51 -4.33 -7.97 -9.11
C ASP A 51 -3.63 -8.98 -8.20
N PHE A 52 -2.85 -8.50 -7.23
CA PHE A 52 -2.26 -9.40 -6.26
C PHE A 52 -3.35 -10.07 -5.41
N LYS A 53 -3.08 -11.31 -5.01
CA LYS A 53 -3.95 -12.08 -4.11
C LYS A 53 -3.20 -12.31 -2.82
N HIS A 54 -3.79 -11.88 -1.72
CA HIS A 54 -3.28 -12.10 -0.37
C HIS A 54 -4.46 -12.42 0.54
N ALA A 55 -4.34 -13.44 1.40
CA ALA A 55 -5.47 -13.93 2.19
C ALA A 55 -6.06 -12.85 3.12
N ALA A 56 -5.20 -11.97 3.64
CA ALA A 56 -5.59 -10.89 4.55
C ALA A 56 -6.07 -9.60 3.85
N TYR A 57 -5.76 -9.38 2.56
CA TYR A 57 -6.08 -8.12 1.88
C TYR A 57 -7.24 -8.29 0.92
N GLN A 58 -8.20 -7.38 1.02
CA GLN A 58 -9.32 -7.27 0.09
C GLN A 58 -9.27 -5.92 -0.62
N ARG A 59 -9.50 -5.91 -1.94
CA ARG A 59 -9.68 -4.66 -2.69
C ARG A 59 -11.00 -4.01 -2.28
N VAL A 60 -10.93 -2.80 -1.75
CA VAL A 60 -12.10 -2.03 -1.30
C VAL A 60 -12.61 -1.07 -2.35
N THR A 61 -11.72 -0.49 -3.16
CA THR A 61 -12.11 0.42 -4.24
C THR A 61 -11.01 0.55 -5.31
N ILE A 62 -11.35 1.22 -6.41
CA ILE A 62 -10.41 1.73 -7.40
C ILE A 62 -10.70 3.22 -7.56
N LEU A 63 -9.68 4.06 -7.40
CA LEU A 63 -9.79 5.51 -7.53
C LEU A 63 -9.03 5.97 -8.76
N HIS A 64 -9.57 6.97 -9.46
CA HIS A 64 -8.87 7.63 -10.55
C HIS A 64 -8.05 8.81 -9.99
N ALA A 65 -6.76 8.86 -10.31
CA ALA A 65 -5.81 9.84 -9.83
C ALA A 65 -5.09 10.55 -10.97
N HIS A 66 -4.60 11.76 -10.69
CA HIS A 66 -3.83 12.57 -11.63
C HIS A 66 -2.56 13.07 -10.96
N THR A 67 -1.43 12.89 -11.64
CA THR A 67 -0.15 13.50 -11.25
C THR A 67 -0.12 14.95 -11.73
N LEU A 68 0.24 15.86 -10.82
CA LEU A 68 0.33 17.29 -11.09
C LEU A 68 1.74 17.80 -10.70
N PRO A 69 2.48 18.47 -11.61
CA PRO A 69 2.13 18.72 -13.02
C PRO A 69 2.05 17.42 -13.84
N ASP A 70 1.39 17.46 -15.00
CA ASP A 70 1.30 16.29 -15.86
C ASP A 70 2.70 15.88 -16.34
N LEU A 71 3.16 14.71 -15.90
CA LEU A 71 4.46 14.13 -16.25
C LEU A 71 4.38 13.19 -17.46
N ALA A 72 3.27 13.21 -18.20
CA ALA A 72 2.98 12.28 -19.30
C ALA A 72 2.98 10.81 -18.85
N GLU A 73 2.52 10.55 -17.62
CA GLU A 73 2.36 9.18 -17.13
C GLU A 73 1.33 8.41 -17.95
N PRO A 74 1.60 7.13 -18.28
CA PRO A 74 0.64 6.27 -18.94
C PRO A 74 -0.73 6.29 -18.26
N HIS A 75 -1.79 6.42 -19.06
CA HIS A 75 -3.17 6.48 -18.56
C HIS A 75 -3.55 5.30 -17.69
N GLU A 76 -2.93 4.13 -17.92
CA GLU A 76 -3.10 2.98 -17.05
C GLU A 76 -2.80 3.36 -15.60
N PHE A 77 -1.67 4.00 -15.27
CA PHE A 77 -1.29 4.32 -13.88
C PHE A 77 -2.20 5.32 -13.15
N ARG A 78 -3.25 5.84 -13.80
CA ARG A 78 -4.25 6.70 -13.18
C ARG A 78 -5.26 5.92 -12.34
N ASP A 79 -5.45 4.63 -12.60
CA ASP A 79 -6.33 3.81 -11.77
C ASP A 79 -5.56 3.19 -10.59
N VAL A 80 -5.83 3.69 -9.40
CA VAL A 80 -5.21 3.27 -8.15
C VAL A 80 -6.13 2.28 -7.45
N SER A 81 -5.70 1.02 -7.33
CA SER A 81 -6.42 0.03 -6.54
C SER A 81 -6.12 0.23 -5.06
N VAL A 82 -7.16 0.29 -4.23
CA VAL A 82 -7.02 0.41 -2.77
C VAL A 82 -7.41 -0.91 -2.13
N TYR A 83 -6.50 -1.45 -1.32
CA TYR A 83 -6.67 -2.68 -0.56
C TYR A 83 -6.68 -2.38 0.92
N HIS A 84 -7.50 -3.10 1.67
CA HIS A 84 -7.56 -3.03 3.11
C HIS A 84 -7.33 -4.40 3.72
N ALA A 85 -6.65 -4.42 4.86
CA ALA A 85 -6.51 -5.56 5.73
C ALA A 85 -6.60 -5.11 7.19
N ALA A 86 -7.21 -5.97 8.01
CA ALA A 86 -7.31 -5.82 9.45
C ALA A 86 -7.05 -7.17 10.11
N ARG A 87 -6.36 -7.18 11.26
CA ARG A 87 -6.05 -8.39 12.05
C ARG A 87 -6.90 -8.52 13.29
#